data_AF-A0A7S0PX10-F1
#
_entry.id   AF-A0A7S0PX10-F1
#
_cell.length_a   1.000
_cell.length_b   1.000
_cell.length_c   1.000
_cell.angle_alpha   90.00
_cell.angle_beta   90.00
_cell.angle_gamma   90.00
#
_symmetry.space_group_name_H-M   'P 1'
#
loop_
_entity.id
_entity.type
_entity.pdbx_description
1 polymer ?
#
loop_
_entity_poly.entity_id
_entity_poly.type
_entity_poly.pdbx_seq_one_letter_code
_entity_poly.pdbx_strand_id
1 'polypeptide(L)'
;ADVAEVSVLLPTSADTSAGDDNLNYVSIFNFESEHFEENKLLRHIFPPQASLLELHRLSNFNVERCWFPDAPQVHVYLAVAKNQKLDTRFFVRSIVLTQAAHSQPEAEATLQPTSQQLQALAALEQAMGDSRYQVTESNHIFMCYKEPLCISAERAVKVVRESLAIYSDTYNKLQVNELELVLRLWESAAPPEALATTPTKTVRIICRLAPSLVIE
;
A
#
# COMPACT_ATOMS: atom_id res chain seq x y z
N ALA A 1 7.37 0.59 47.83
CA ALA A 1 6.47 0.24 46.71
C ALA A 1 7.20 -0.80 45.90
N ASP A 2 6.72 -2.05 45.93
CA ASP A 2 7.33 -3.14 45.17
C ASP A 2 7.23 -2.81 43.68
N VAL A 3 8.36 -2.52 43.06
CA VAL A 3 8.46 -2.41 41.60
C VAL A 3 8.78 -3.82 41.10
N ALA A 4 7.78 -4.49 40.55
CA ALA A 4 7.99 -5.75 39.85
C ALA A 4 8.70 -5.44 38.52
N GLU A 5 9.99 -5.76 38.44
CA GLU A 5 10.76 -5.69 37.22
C GLU A 5 10.46 -6.94 36.38
N VAL A 6 9.82 -6.75 35.22
CA VAL A 6 9.52 -7.82 34.26
C VAL A 6 10.45 -7.65 33.07
N SER A 7 11.44 -8.53 32.95
CA SER A 7 12.30 -8.62 31.76
C SER A 7 11.66 -9.55 30.72
N VAL A 8 11.42 -9.01 29.53
CA VAL A 8 10.94 -9.79 28.38
C VAL A 8 12.15 -10.16 27.53
N LEU A 9 12.46 -11.46 27.48
CA LEU A 9 13.43 -11.99 26.52
C LEU A 9 12.75 -12.09 25.16
N LEU A 10 13.23 -11.30 24.20
CA LEU A 10 12.91 -11.51 22.79
C LEU A 10 13.40 -12.91 22.39
N PRO A 11 12.61 -13.71 21.66
CA PRO A 11 13.04 -15.04 21.25
C PRO A 11 14.27 -14.90 20.36
N THR A 12 15.43 -15.27 20.91
CA THR A 12 16.65 -15.47 20.15
C THR A 12 16.45 -16.73 19.32
N SER A 13 16.31 -16.57 18.01
CA SER A 13 16.38 -17.66 17.06
C SER A 13 17.77 -18.28 17.13
N ALA A 14 17.90 -19.36 17.91
CA ALA A 14 19.10 -20.19 17.95
C ALA A 14 18.82 -21.51 17.22
N ASP A 15 19.68 -21.75 16.22
CA ASP A 15 20.11 -23.04 15.66
C ASP A 15 19.28 -23.70 14.54
N THR A 16 19.62 -23.26 13.32
CA THR A 16 20.01 -24.09 12.15
C THR A 16 19.30 -25.41 11.86
N SER A 17 18.43 -25.42 10.85
CA SER A 17 18.65 -26.08 9.53
C SER A 17 17.32 -26.29 8.80
N ALA A 18 17.28 -25.87 7.53
CA ALA A 18 16.16 -26.00 6.58
C ALA A 18 14.88 -25.20 6.91
N GLY A 19 14.80 -23.99 6.37
CA GLY A 19 13.54 -23.43 5.86
C GLY A 19 12.42 -23.20 6.87
N ASP A 20 12.73 -22.62 8.03
CA ASP A 20 11.69 -22.03 8.88
C ASP A 20 11.31 -20.65 8.33
N ASP A 21 10.75 -20.65 7.10
CA ASP A 21 9.96 -19.54 6.61
C ASP A 21 8.76 -19.45 7.56
N ASN A 22 8.74 -18.42 8.38
CA ASN A 22 7.66 -18.10 9.31
C ASN A 22 6.37 -17.81 8.51
N LEU A 23 5.74 -18.87 8.00
CA LEU A 23 4.64 -18.96 7.04
C LEU A 23 3.31 -18.56 7.69
N ASN A 24 3.24 -17.37 8.28
CA ASN A 24 1.97 -16.84 8.79
C ASN A 24 1.11 -16.20 7.68
N TYR A 25 1.36 -16.53 6.41
CA TYR A 25 0.58 -16.07 5.26
C TYR A 25 0.21 -17.22 4.32
N VAL A 26 -1.00 -17.17 3.77
CA VAL A 26 -1.51 -18.18 2.84
C VAL A 26 -0.86 -17.97 1.47
N SER A 27 -0.26 -19.03 0.93
CA SER A 27 0.25 -19.02 -0.44
C SER A 27 -0.88 -19.18 -1.46
N ILE A 28 -0.99 -18.25 -2.40
CA ILE A 28 -2.06 -18.22 -3.43
C ILE A 28 -1.42 -18.10 -4.80
N PHE A 29 -1.81 -18.97 -5.72
CA PHE A 29 -1.34 -19.01 -7.10
C PHE A 29 -2.55 -18.94 -8.02
N ASN A 30 -2.57 -17.96 -8.91
CA ASN A 30 -3.67 -17.72 -9.85
C ASN A 30 -3.27 -18.21 -11.23
N PHE A 31 -4.14 -18.97 -11.89
CA PHE A 31 -3.90 -19.57 -13.20
C PHE A 31 -4.95 -19.09 -14.21
N GLU A 32 -4.51 -18.74 -15.41
CA GLU A 32 -5.39 -18.28 -16.49
C GLU A 32 -6.14 -19.44 -17.14
N SER A 33 -7.33 -19.19 -17.67
CA SER A 33 -8.28 -20.24 -18.05
C SER A 33 -7.91 -21.06 -19.28
N GLU A 34 -7.15 -20.49 -20.21
CA GLU A 34 -6.94 -21.12 -21.53
C GLU A 34 -5.82 -22.18 -21.51
N HIS A 35 -4.71 -21.89 -20.84
CA HIS A 35 -3.53 -22.74 -20.82
C HIS A 35 -3.07 -23.13 -19.41
N PHE A 36 -3.79 -22.69 -18.37
CA PHE A 36 -3.39 -22.88 -16.97
C PHE A 36 -1.96 -22.38 -16.71
N GLU A 37 -1.58 -21.28 -17.36
CA GLU A 37 -0.34 -20.59 -17.06
C GLU A 37 -0.52 -19.73 -15.80
N GLU A 38 0.48 -19.76 -14.93
CA GLU A 38 0.44 -18.98 -13.69
C GLU A 38 0.57 -17.48 -14.00
N ASN A 39 -0.39 -16.69 -13.53
CA ASN A 39 -0.27 -15.25 -13.53
C ASN A 39 0.57 -14.79 -12.33
N LYS A 40 1.88 -14.70 -12.54
CA LYS A 40 2.87 -14.32 -11.51
C LYS A 40 2.65 -12.92 -10.93
N LEU A 41 1.97 -12.02 -11.66
CA LEU A 41 1.63 -10.68 -11.16
C LEU A 41 0.63 -10.76 -10.00
N LEU A 42 -0.20 -11.81 -9.97
CA LEU A 42 -1.25 -12.02 -8.98
C LEU A 42 -0.84 -13.02 -7.89
N ARG A 43 0.45 -13.34 -7.75
CA ARG A 43 0.91 -14.28 -6.72
C ARG A 43 0.66 -13.72 -5.32
N HIS A 44 0.12 -14.55 -4.42
CA HIS A 44 -0.32 -14.22 -3.06
C HIS A 44 -1.43 -13.15 -2.99
N ILE A 45 -2.22 -13.02 -4.06
CA ILE A 45 -3.38 -12.12 -4.10
C ILE A 45 -4.63 -12.97 -4.31
N PHE A 46 -5.65 -12.78 -3.47
CA PHE A 46 -6.94 -13.40 -3.70
C PHE A 46 -7.58 -12.85 -4.99
N PRO A 47 -8.14 -13.68 -5.89
CA PRO A 47 -8.69 -13.21 -7.15
C PRO A 47 -9.70 -12.05 -7.03
N PRO A 48 -10.62 -12.03 -6.03
CA PRO A 48 -11.50 -10.88 -5.82
C PRO A 48 -10.77 -9.56 -5.47
N GLN A 49 -9.61 -9.66 -4.80
CA GLN A 49 -8.79 -8.50 -4.41
C GLN A 49 -7.93 -7.96 -5.55
N ALA A 50 -7.63 -8.78 -6.57
CA ALA A 50 -6.79 -8.36 -7.70
C ALA A 50 -7.31 -7.10 -8.41
N SER A 51 -8.64 -6.98 -8.52
CA SER A 51 -9.29 -5.80 -9.11
C SER A 51 -9.00 -4.50 -8.34
N LEU A 52 -8.84 -4.58 -7.01
CA LEU A 52 -8.59 -3.42 -6.14
C LEU A 52 -7.18 -2.83 -6.36
N LEU A 53 -6.24 -3.62 -6.88
CA LEU A 53 -4.86 -3.18 -7.13
C LEU A 53 -4.71 -2.37 -8.43
N GLU A 54 -5.76 -2.33 -9.26
CA GLU A 54 -5.81 -1.61 -10.53
C GLU A 54 -4.62 -1.88 -11.47
N LEU A 55 -4.12 -3.12 -11.51
CA LEU A 55 -2.93 -3.47 -12.30
C LEU A 55 -3.08 -3.18 -13.80
N HIS A 56 -4.32 -3.16 -14.32
CA HIS A 56 -4.62 -2.78 -15.70
C HIS A 56 -4.13 -1.38 -16.07
N ARG A 57 -3.97 -0.46 -15.09
CA ARG A 57 -3.44 0.89 -15.32
C ARG A 57 -1.94 0.92 -15.60
N LEU A 58 -1.24 -0.19 -15.40
CA LEU A 58 0.18 -0.35 -15.73
C LEU A 58 0.40 -0.87 -17.16
N SER A 59 -0.63 -0.88 -18.01
CA SER A 59 -0.58 -1.42 -19.38
C SER A 59 0.48 -0.80 -20.30
N ASN A 60 0.95 0.41 -19.99
CA ASN A 60 2.04 1.08 -20.70
C ASN A 60 3.45 0.60 -20.30
N PHE A 61 3.54 -0.30 -19.33
CA PHE A 61 4.79 -0.82 -18.79
C PHE A 61 4.90 -2.33 -19.01
N ASN A 62 6.14 -2.81 -19.09
CA ASN A 62 6.47 -4.21 -18.87
C ASN A 62 6.66 -4.40 -17.37
N VAL A 63 5.76 -5.15 -16.75
CA VAL A 63 5.64 -5.23 -15.29
C VAL A 63 6.13 -6.59 -14.82
N GLU A 64 6.94 -6.58 -13.78
CA GLU A 64 7.39 -7.76 -13.03
C GLU A 64 7.05 -7.59 -11.55
N ARG A 65 6.58 -8.66 -10.91
CA ARG A 65 6.32 -8.66 -9.47
C ARG A 65 7.63 -8.88 -8.72
N CYS A 66 8.01 -7.94 -7.85
CA CYS A 66 9.18 -8.09 -6.98
C CYS A 66 8.94 -9.18 -5.91
N TRP A 67 10.03 -9.80 -5.46
CA TRP A 67 10.02 -10.86 -4.44
C TRP A 67 9.58 -10.34 -3.07
N PHE A 68 9.08 -11.26 -2.24
CA PHE A 68 8.10 -11.01 -1.20
C PHE A 68 8.64 -10.16 -0.03
N PRO A 69 8.08 -8.98 0.24
CA PRO A 69 8.17 -8.39 1.56
C PRO A 69 7.27 -9.18 2.53
N ASP A 70 7.61 -9.17 3.82
CA ASP A 70 6.80 -9.71 4.92
C ASP A 70 5.51 -8.87 5.17
N ALA A 71 4.71 -8.65 4.12
CA ALA A 71 3.54 -7.79 4.11
C ALA A 71 2.50 -8.29 3.09
N PRO A 72 1.52 -9.12 3.49
CA PRO A 72 0.61 -9.81 2.57
C PRO A 72 -0.31 -8.88 1.76
N GLN A 73 -0.53 -7.65 2.23
CA GLN A 73 -1.37 -6.65 1.57
C GLN A 73 -0.55 -5.62 0.77
N VAL A 74 0.77 -5.77 0.70
CA VAL A 74 1.67 -4.86 -0.05
C VAL A 74 2.29 -5.61 -1.21
N HIS A 75 2.15 -5.03 -2.40
CA HIS A 75 2.66 -5.61 -3.63
C HIS A 75 3.52 -4.59 -4.37
N VAL A 76 4.79 -4.91 -4.54
CA VAL A 76 5.77 -4.09 -5.25
C VAL A 76 5.99 -4.65 -6.66
N TYR A 77 5.91 -3.79 -7.66
CA TYR A 77 6.10 -4.12 -9.05
C TYR A 77 7.20 -3.27 -9.65
N LEU A 78 8.20 -3.91 -10.25
CA LEU A 78 9.16 -3.23 -11.12
C LEU A 78 8.52 -3.07 -12.49
N ALA A 79 8.53 -1.85 -13.03
CA ALA A 79 7.87 -1.53 -14.28
C ALA A 79 8.79 -0.71 -15.17
N VAL A 80 9.07 -1.21 -16.38
CA VAL A 80 9.85 -0.52 -17.40
C VAL A 80 8.89 -0.03 -18.50
N ALA A 81 8.88 1.26 -18.80
CA ALA A 81 7.96 1.80 -19.80
C ALA A 81 8.24 1.20 -21.19
N LYS A 82 7.18 0.80 -21.90
CA LYS A 82 7.30 0.14 -23.22
C LYS A 82 7.95 1.04 -24.27
N ASN A 83 7.64 2.33 -24.22
CA ASN A 83 8.09 3.32 -25.19
C ASN A 83 9.34 4.11 -24.73
N GLN A 84 9.75 3.96 -23.47
CA GLN A 84 10.90 4.67 -22.92
C GLN A 84 11.64 3.79 -21.92
N LYS A 85 12.65 3.06 -22.40
CA LYS A 85 13.35 2.05 -21.57
C LYS A 85 14.13 2.62 -20.38
N LEU A 86 14.45 3.91 -20.42
CA LEU A 86 15.07 4.62 -19.30
C LEU A 86 14.06 4.99 -18.20
N ASP A 87 12.76 4.93 -18.49
CA ASP A 87 11.70 5.16 -17.52
C ASP A 87 11.36 3.85 -16.80
N THR A 88 12.10 3.59 -15.72
CA THR A 88 11.92 2.44 -14.84
C THR A 88 11.46 2.92 -13.46
N ARG A 89 10.38 2.32 -12.94
CA ARG A 89 9.72 2.73 -11.70
C ARG A 89 9.35 1.52 -10.85
N PHE A 90 9.33 1.71 -9.53
CA PHE A 90 8.56 0.84 -8.65
C PHE A 90 7.13 1.38 -8.51
N PHE A 91 6.16 0.50 -8.72
CA PHE A 91 4.77 0.71 -8.33
C PHE A 91 4.47 -0.15 -7.10
N VAL A 92 4.21 0.50 -5.97
CA VAL A 92 3.68 -0.16 -4.78
C VAL A 92 2.16 -0.10 -4.85
N ARG A 93 1.50 -1.25 -4.78
CA ARG A 93 0.05 -1.37 -4.71
C ARG A 93 -0.31 -2.05 -3.39
N SER A 94 -1.13 -1.39 -2.59
CA SER A 94 -1.46 -1.84 -1.25
C SER A 94 -2.97 -1.81 -1.00
N ILE A 95 -3.48 -2.79 -0.27
CA ILE A 95 -4.88 -2.85 0.14
C ILE A 95 -4.95 -2.57 1.64
N VAL A 96 -5.68 -1.55 2.02
CA VAL A 96 -5.90 -1.20 3.43
C VAL A 96 -7.16 -1.93 3.90
N LEU A 97 -6.94 -2.94 4.75
CA LEU A 97 -7.98 -3.76 5.38
C LEU A 97 -8.17 -3.31 6.83
N THR A 98 -9.09 -2.37 7.04
CA THR A 98 -9.52 -1.90 8.36
C THR A 98 -11.00 -2.19 8.55
N GLN A 99 -11.54 -1.95 9.73
CA GLN A 99 -13.00 -1.91 9.91
C GLN A 99 -13.57 -0.65 9.23
N ALA A 100 -14.87 -0.69 8.90
CA ALA A 100 -15.57 0.50 8.45
C ALA A 100 -15.58 1.56 9.57
N ALA A 101 -15.28 2.81 9.23
CA ALA A 101 -15.29 3.91 10.19
C ALA A 101 -16.65 4.58 10.16
N HIS A 102 -17.42 4.45 11.23
CA HIS A 102 -18.79 4.95 11.33
C HIS A 102 -18.86 6.39 11.84
N SER A 103 -17.76 6.93 12.34
CA SER A 103 -17.65 8.31 12.79
C SER A 103 -16.46 9.03 12.13
N GLN A 104 -16.53 10.36 12.07
CA GLN A 104 -15.43 11.17 11.56
C GLN A 104 -14.12 10.95 12.31
N PRO A 105 -14.07 10.91 13.66
CA PRO A 105 -12.82 10.63 14.38
C PRO A 105 -12.20 9.26 14.04
N GLU A 106 -13.01 8.21 13.88
CA GLU A 106 -12.53 6.88 13.44
C GLU A 106 -11.94 6.94 12.02
N ALA A 107 -12.61 7.67 11.12
CA ALA A 107 -12.17 7.83 9.75
C ALA A 107 -10.84 8.60 9.69
N GLU A 108 -10.71 9.67 10.47
CA GLU A 108 -9.46 10.42 10.60
C GLU A 108 -8.33 9.54 11.14
N ALA A 109 -8.57 8.74 12.18
CA ALA A 109 -7.59 7.81 12.72
C ALA A 109 -7.15 6.74 11.71
N THR A 110 -8.07 6.31 10.83
CA THR A 110 -7.79 5.35 9.74
C THR A 110 -6.95 5.97 8.62
N LEU A 111 -7.08 7.27 8.38
CA LEU A 111 -6.32 8.02 7.37
C LEU A 111 -4.97 8.55 7.88
N GLN A 112 -4.77 8.59 9.20
CA GLN A 112 -3.44 8.82 9.77
C GLN A 112 -2.47 7.73 9.27
N PRO A 113 -1.16 8.01 9.24
CA PRO A 113 -0.16 7.05 8.78
C PRO A 113 -0.35 5.71 9.51
N THR A 114 -0.79 4.71 8.75
CA THR A 114 -1.10 3.39 9.29
C THR A 114 0.14 2.51 9.26
N SER A 115 0.11 1.41 10.01
CA SER A 115 1.06 0.31 9.83
C SER A 115 1.18 -0.12 8.35
N GLN A 116 0.08 -0.05 7.58
CA GLN A 116 0.06 -0.40 6.17
C GLN A 116 0.89 0.57 5.30
N GLN A 117 0.86 1.87 5.60
CA GLN A 117 1.69 2.86 4.89
C GLN A 117 3.16 2.64 5.20
N LEU A 118 3.50 2.38 6.47
CA LEU A 118 4.88 2.07 6.86
C LEU A 118 5.37 0.78 6.21
N GLN A 119 4.54 -0.27 6.13
CA GLN A 119 4.86 -1.50 5.42
C GLN A 119 5.07 -1.27 3.92
N ALA A 120 4.27 -0.40 3.29
CA ALA A 120 4.44 -0.04 1.88
C ALA A 120 5.78 0.67 1.62
N LEU A 121 6.17 1.58 2.52
CA LEU A 121 7.47 2.27 2.46
C LEU A 121 8.64 1.32 2.70
N ALA A 122 8.54 0.45 3.71
CA ALA A 122 9.57 -0.55 4.01
C ALA A 122 9.75 -1.55 2.87
N ALA A 123 8.65 -2.02 2.27
CA ALA A 123 8.69 -2.91 1.11
C ALA A 123 9.33 -2.24 -0.12
N LEU A 124 9.07 -0.96 -0.33
CA LEU A 124 9.72 -0.18 -1.38
C LEU A 124 11.23 -0.05 -1.11
N GLU A 125 11.60 0.31 0.12
CA GLU A 125 13.01 0.42 0.52
C GLU A 125 13.76 -0.90 0.32
N GLN A 126 13.16 -2.02 0.70
CA GLN A 126 13.71 -3.36 0.47
C GLN A 126 13.89 -3.65 -1.03
N ALA A 127 12.89 -3.34 -1.86
CA ALA A 127 12.97 -3.55 -3.30
C ALA A 127 14.03 -2.65 -3.97
N MET A 128 14.19 -1.41 -3.52
CA MET A 128 15.24 -0.50 -4.01
C MET A 128 16.64 -0.96 -3.61
N GLY A 129 16.80 -1.62 -2.46
CA GLY A 129 18.07 -2.16 -1.98
C GLY A 129 18.46 -3.53 -2.57
N ASP A 130 17.56 -4.17 -3.30
CA ASP A 130 17.77 -5.50 -3.87
C ASP A 130 18.53 -5.43 -5.20
N SER A 131 19.70 -6.07 -5.26
CA SER A 131 20.58 -6.05 -6.43
C SER A 131 20.01 -6.72 -7.67
N ARG A 132 18.91 -7.46 -7.55
CA ARG A 132 18.18 -8.05 -8.69
C ARG A 132 17.41 -7.01 -9.48
N TYR A 133 17.08 -5.87 -8.88
CA TYR A 133 16.26 -4.83 -9.50
C TYR A 133 17.09 -3.62 -9.90
N GLN A 134 16.62 -2.90 -10.91
CA GLN A 134 17.27 -1.69 -11.41
C GLN A 134 16.99 -0.50 -10.48
N VAL A 135 17.93 0.45 -10.45
CA VAL A 135 17.70 1.75 -9.81
C VAL A 135 16.55 2.47 -10.54
N THR A 136 15.70 3.13 -9.76
CA THR A 136 14.53 3.88 -10.23
C THR A 136 14.68 5.32 -9.75
N GLU A 137 13.90 6.25 -10.31
CA GLU A 137 13.94 7.67 -9.90
C GLU A 137 12.55 8.31 -9.72
N SER A 138 11.48 7.57 -10.02
CA SER A 138 10.11 8.09 -9.97
C SER A 138 9.11 7.03 -9.53
N ASN A 139 9.16 6.68 -8.26
CA ASN A 139 8.32 5.65 -7.66
C ASN A 139 6.91 6.15 -7.38
N HIS A 140 5.97 5.21 -7.35
CA HIS A 140 4.54 5.46 -7.16
C HIS A 140 3.98 4.54 -6.10
N ILE A 141 3.25 5.11 -5.13
CA ILE A 141 2.56 4.33 -4.10
C ILE A 141 1.05 4.50 -4.29
N PHE A 142 0.34 3.38 -4.29
CA PHE A 142 -1.11 3.32 -4.39
C PHE A 142 -1.69 2.55 -3.20
N MET A 143 -2.73 3.10 -2.58
CA MET A 143 -3.44 2.46 -1.49
C MET A 143 -4.94 2.47 -1.76
N CYS A 144 -5.55 1.28 -1.77
CA CYS A 144 -6.99 1.13 -1.85
C CYS A 144 -7.56 0.84 -0.46
N TYR A 145 -8.37 1.74 0.08
CA TYR A 145 -9.12 1.54 1.31
C TYR A 145 -10.39 0.76 1.00
N LYS A 146 -10.44 -0.49 1.48
CA LYS A 146 -11.53 -1.40 1.15
C LYS A 146 -12.82 -1.03 1.87
N GLU A 147 -12.75 -0.78 3.17
CA GLU A 147 -13.93 -0.46 3.96
C GLU A 147 -14.26 1.04 3.93
N PRO A 148 -15.55 1.41 4.01
CA PRO A 148 -15.98 2.80 3.93
C PRO A 148 -15.64 3.63 5.17
N LEU A 149 -15.47 4.93 4.95
CA LEU A 149 -15.11 5.92 5.96
C LEU A 149 -16.16 7.03 6.04
N CYS A 150 -16.68 7.29 7.24
CA CYS A 150 -17.60 8.39 7.52
C CYS A 150 -16.84 9.72 7.62
N ILE A 151 -16.53 10.35 6.49
CA ILE A 151 -15.75 11.60 6.42
C ILE A 151 -16.03 12.33 5.10
N SER A 152 -16.07 13.66 5.12
CA SER A 152 -16.16 14.43 3.87
C SER A 152 -14.86 14.36 3.06
N ALA A 153 -14.96 14.50 1.74
CA ALA A 153 -13.79 14.51 0.86
C ALA A 153 -12.81 15.64 1.23
N GLU A 154 -13.32 16.81 1.57
CA GLU A 154 -12.53 17.99 1.96
C GLU A 154 -11.75 17.72 3.26
N ARG A 155 -12.39 17.06 4.23
CA ARG A 155 -11.73 16.72 5.49
C ARG A 155 -10.69 15.61 5.29
N ALA A 156 -11.00 14.59 4.49
CA ALA A 156 -10.05 13.54 4.14
C ALA A 156 -8.79 14.11 3.48
N VAL A 157 -8.93 15.03 2.51
CA VAL A 157 -7.79 15.71 1.87
C VAL A 157 -6.95 16.49 2.89
N LYS A 158 -7.58 17.17 3.86
CA LYS A 158 -6.87 17.90 4.90
C LYS A 158 -6.04 16.96 5.79
N VAL A 159 -6.61 15.85 6.23
CA VAL A 159 -5.94 14.84 7.08
C VAL A 159 -4.76 14.21 6.33
N VAL A 160 -4.97 13.81 5.06
CA VAL A 160 -3.90 13.26 4.23
C VAL A 160 -2.76 14.27 4.08
N ARG A 161 -3.06 15.55 3.82
CA ARG A 161 -2.03 16.60 3.71
C ARG A 161 -1.21 16.77 4.99
N GLU A 162 -1.85 16.75 6.16
CA GLU A 162 -1.17 16.84 7.46
C GLU A 162 -0.24 15.64 7.67
N SER A 163 -0.66 14.44 7.28
CA SER A 163 0.14 13.21 7.31
C SER A 163 1.36 13.26 6.37
N LEU A 164 1.19 13.80 5.15
CA LEU A 164 2.29 13.88 4.18
C LEU A 164 3.50 14.68 4.67
N ALA A 165 3.27 15.74 5.43
CA ALA A 165 4.36 16.58 5.96
C ALA A 165 5.31 15.79 6.88
N ILE A 166 4.75 14.86 7.66
CA ILE A 166 5.48 14.04 8.63
C ILE A 166 6.45 13.07 7.93
N TYR A 167 6.09 12.54 6.75
CA TYR A 167 6.86 11.52 6.02
C TYR A 167 7.57 12.06 4.78
N SER A 168 7.62 13.38 4.61
CA SER A 168 8.20 14.05 3.44
C SER A 168 9.63 13.58 3.14
N ASP A 169 10.49 13.52 4.14
CA ASP A 169 11.87 13.04 3.99
C ASP A 169 11.95 11.58 3.55
N THR A 170 11.08 10.71 4.07
CA THR A 170 11.02 9.30 3.67
C THR A 170 10.58 9.15 2.21
N TYR A 171 9.56 9.90 1.79
CA TYR A 171 9.11 9.90 0.39
C TYR A 171 10.22 10.40 -0.55
N ASN A 172 10.95 11.45 -0.16
CA ASN A 172 12.08 11.96 -0.92
C ASN A 172 13.21 10.93 -1.04
N LYS A 173 13.60 10.29 0.07
CA LYS A 173 14.63 9.24 0.08
C LYS A 173 14.28 8.08 -0.85
N LEU A 174 13.01 7.69 -0.87
CA LEU A 174 12.50 6.59 -1.70
C LEU A 174 12.06 7.04 -3.10
N GLN A 175 12.33 8.30 -3.47
CA GLN A 175 12.00 8.90 -4.77
C GLN A 175 10.53 8.69 -5.17
N VAL A 176 9.63 8.77 -4.19
CA VAL A 176 8.19 8.63 -4.41
C VAL A 176 7.65 9.97 -4.92
N ASN A 177 7.27 10.01 -6.19
CA ASN A 177 6.76 11.22 -6.84
C ASN A 177 5.24 11.36 -6.74
N GLU A 178 4.53 10.25 -6.51
CA GLU A 178 3.07 10.23 -6.41
C GLU A 178 2.61 9.21 -5.36
N LEU A 179 1.74 9.67 -4.46
CA LEU A 179 0.93 8.83 -3.58
C LEU A 179 -0.54 8.95 -3.99
N GLU A 180 -1.15 7.84 -4.34
CA GLU A 180 -2.54 7.74 -4.76
C GLU A 180 -3.36 6.94 -3.74
N LEU A 181 -4.43 7.54 -3.22
CA LEU A 181 -5.34 6.91 -2.27
C LEU A 181 -6.72 6.77 -2.92
N VAL A 182 -7.31 5.58 -2.87
CA VAL A 182 -8.70 5.33 -3.28
C VAL A 182 -9.51 5.03 -2.03
N LEU A 183 -10.44 5.92 -1.71
CA LEU A 183 -11.28 5.88 -0.52
C LEU A 183 -12.73 5.58 -0.90
N ARG A 184 -13.45 4.87 -0.03
CA ARG A 184 -14.91 4.78 -0.07
C ARG A 184 -15.46 5.63 1.06
N LEU A 185 -16.24 6.65 0.74
CA LEU A 185 -16.74 7.61 1.72
C LEU A 185 -18.24 7.48 1.88
N TRP A 186 -18.71 7.49 3.14
CA TRP A 186 -20.09 7.81 3.45
C TRP A 186 -20.24 9.32 3.59
N GLU A 187 -21.33 9.86 3.08
CA GLU A 187 -21.64 11.28 3.28
C GLU A 187 -22.00 11.50 4.75
N SER A 188 -21.23 12.36 5.43
CA SER A 188 -21.12 12.51 6.89
C SER A 188 -22.42 12.84 7.66
N ALA A 189 -23.57 12.96 7.01
CA ALA A 189 -24.81 13.45 7.61
C ALA A 189 -25.75 12.34 8.13
N ALA A 190 -25.53 11.08 7.77
CA ALA A 190 -26.41 9.98 8.17
C ALA A 190 -26.06 9.42 9.56
N PRO A 191 -27.05 9.05 10.39
CA PRO A 191 -26.80 8.40 11.68
C PRO A 191 -26.08 7.05 11.47
N PRO A 192 -25.23 6.60 12.42
CA PRO A 192 -24.41 5.39 12.26
C PRO A 192 -25.20 4.13 11.86
N GLU A 193 -26.41 3.99 12.39
CA GLU A 193 -27.33 2.87 12.11
C GLU A 193 -27.79 2.81 10.64
N ALA A 194 -27.79 3.96 9.94
CA ALA A 194 -28.18 4.07 8.54
C ALA A 194 -27.00 4.00 7.56
N LEU A 195 -25.75 4.05 8.05
CA LEU A 195 -24.56 4.06 7.17
C LEU A 195 -24.42 2.76 6.37
N ALA A 196 -24.72 1.61 6.98
CA ALA A 196 -24.58 0.31 6.31
C ALA A 196 -25.47 0.15 5.07
N THR A 197 -26.59 0.88 5.00
CA THR A 197 -27.51 0.88 3.85
C THR A 197 -27.31 2.07 2.93
N THR A 198 -26.48 3.03 3.33
CA THR A 198 -26.19 4.25 2.55
C THR A 198 -25.16 3.94 1.46
N PRO A 199 -25.39 4.35 0.21
CA PRO A 199 -24.41 4.16 -0.86
C PRO A 199 -23.14 4.95 -0.56
N THR A 200 -22.00 4.34 -0.84
CA THR A 200 -20.68 4.98 -0.68
C THR A 200 -20.27 5.67 -1.96
N LYS A 201 -19.54 6.78 -1.83
CA LYS A 201 -18.88 7.46 -2.95
C LYS A 201 -17.41 7.09 -2.97
N THR A 202 -16.91 6.63 -4.11
CA THR A 202 -15.47 6.44 -4.30
C THR A 202 -14.80 7.78 -4.58
N VAL A 203 -13.79 8.11 -3.78
CA VAL A 203 -12.98 9.33 -3.90
C VAL A 203 -11.53 8.94 -4.09
N ARG A 204 -10.87 9.55 -5.08
CA ARG A 204 -9.46 9.35 -5.38
C ARG A 204 -8.67 10.60 -5.04
N ILE A 205 -7.68 10.47 -4.17
CA ILE A 205 -6.78 11.54 -3.77
C ILE A 205 -5.41 11.25 -4.39
N ILE A 206 -4.92 12.16 -5.22
CA ILE A 206 -3.60 12.07 -5.85
C ILE A 206 -2.71 13.14 -5.23
N CYS A 207 -1.68 12.70 -4.53
CA CYS A 207 -0.69 13.56 -3.90
C CYS A 207 0.56 13.58 -4.78
N ARG A 208 0.87 14.73 -5.37
CA ARG A 208 2.11 14.96 -6.11
C ARG A 208 3.19 15.35 -5.11
N LEU A 209 4.16 14.47 -4.90
CA LEU A 209 5.18 14.60 -3.86
C LEU A 209 6.52 15.10 -4.39
N ALA A 210 6.76 15.00 -5.70
CA ALA A 210 7.96 15.54 -6.32
C ALA A 210 8.10 17.03 -5.97
N PRO A 211 9.31 17.51 -5.64
CA PRO A 211 9.53 18.94 -5.48
C PRO A 211 9.06 19.60 -6.77
N SER A 212 8.14 20.56 -6.63
CA SER A 212 7.86 21.45 -7.74
C SER A 212 9.20 22.03 -8.15
N LEU A 213 9.60 21.80 -9.40
CA LEU A 213 10.67 22.58 -10.00
C LEU A 213 10.16 24.02 -9.99
N VAL A 214 10.41 24.74 -8.89
CA VAL A 214 10.31 26.19 -8.85
C VAL A 214 11.45 26.64 -9.74
N ILE A 215 11.14 26.84 -11.01
CA ILE A 215 12.03 27.56 -11.91
C ILE A 215 11.93 29.02 -11.44
N GLU A 216 12.90 29.44 -10.62
CA GLU A 216 13.16 30.86 -10.37
C GLU A 216 13.65 31.55 -11.64
#